data_AF-A0A1F2V1B0-F1
#
_entry.id   AF-A0A1F2V1B0-F1
#
_cell.length_a   1.000
_cell.length_b   1.000
_cell.length_c   1.000
_cell.angle_alpha   90.00
_cell.angle_beta   90.00
_cell.angle_gamma   90.00
#
_symmetry.space_group_name_H-M   'P 1'
#
loop_
_entity.id
_entity.type
_entity.pdbx_description
1 polymer ?
#
loop_
_entity_poly.entity_id
_entity_poly.type
_entity_poly.pdbx_seq_one_letter_code
_entity_poly.pdbx_strand_id
1 'polypeptide(L)'
;MTATLSVNRQKYVRLANRIVVKAIETEEEYDRMVAAVEQLMNKGEENQSAEESALLETLAILIQAYDERHHPLPETPPSEMLAYLMESSGRATKDLLPIFG
;
A
#
# COMPACT_ATOMS: atom_id res chain seq x y z
N MET A 1 19.37 6.52 -5.92
CA MET A 1 19.56 7.91 -5.46
C MET A 1 18.20 8.59 -5.50
N THR A 2 17.47 8.62 -4.39
CA THR A 2 16.16 9.27 -4.32
C THR A 2 16.38 10.77 -4.29
N ALA A 3 16.11 11.42 -5.42
CA ALA A 3 16.09 12.88 -5.49
C ALA A 3 15.02 13.36 -4.50
N THR A 4 15.45 14.03 -3.42
CA THR A 4 14.55 14.81 -2.57
C THR A 4 14.01 15.98 -3.39
N LEU A 5 12.98 15.70 -4.18
CA LEU A 5 12.14 16.72 -4.78
C LEU A 5 11.60 17.57 -3.63
N SER A 6 11.94 18.84 -3.63
CA SER A 6 11.51 19.79 -2.61
C SER A 6 9.98 19.92 -2.66
N VAL A 7 9.30 19.24 -1.73
CA VAL A 7 7.84 19.25 -1.61
C VAL A 7 7.37 20.68 -1.30
N ASN A 8 6.57 21.27 -2.19
CA ASN A 8 5.99 22.58 -1.90
C ASN A 8 4.89 22.44 -0.83
N ARG A 9 5.17 22.98 0.36
CA ARG A 9 4.27 22.91 1.52
C ARG A 9 2.84 23.39 1.23
N GLN A 10 2.66 24.49 0.50
CA GLN A 10 1.32 25.03 0.24
C GLN A 10 0.53 24.14 -0.72
N LYS A 11 1.18 23.59 -1.76
CA LYS A 11 0.55 22.62 -2.65
C LYS A 11 0.18 21.34 -1.90
N TYR A 12 1.11 20.81 -1.11
CA TYR A 12 0.88 19.61 -0.31
C TYR A 12 -0.30 19.79 0.66
N VAL A 13 -0.32 20.87 1.45
CA VAL A 13 -1.42 21.15 2.39
C VAL A 13 -2.77 21.24 1.68
N ARG A 14 -2.83 21.84 0.49
CA ARG A 14 -4.07 21.88 -0.30
C ARG A 14 -4.52 20.50 -0.76
N LEU A 15 -3.59 19.63 -1.16
CA LEU A 15 -3.91 18.26 -1.55
C LEU A 15 -4.40 17.46 -0.33
N ALA A 16 -3.66 17.49 0.78
CA ALA A 16 -4.01 16.79 2.00
C ALA A 16 -5.37 17.23 2.57
N ASN A 17 -5.67 18.52 2.55
CA ASN A 17 -6.96 19.04 3.04
C ASN A 17 -8.17 18.60 2.20
N ARG A 18 -7.98 18.22 0.93
CA ARG A 18 -9.08 17.69 0.09
C ARG A 18 -9.51 16.29 0.53
N ILE A 19 -8.60 15.53 1.14
CA ILE A 19 -8.81 14.13 1.56
C ILE A 19 -9.00 14.04 3.09
N VAL A 20 -8.73 15.12 3.84
CA VAL A 20 -8.75 15.16 5.31
C VAL A 20 -7.83 14.09 5.89
N VAL A 21 -6.54 14.22 5.60
CA VAL A 21 -5.51 13.27 6.05
C VAL A 21 -5.41 13.28 7.57
N LYS A 22 -5.84 12.18 8.20
CA LYS A 22 -5.75 11.92 9.64
C LYS A 22 -5.55 10.43 9.90
N ALA A 23 -5.38 10.06 11.16
CA ALA A 23 -5.46 8.65 11.56
C ALA A 23 -6.84 8.08 11.20
N ILE A 24 -6.82 6.91 10.56
CA ILE A 24 -8.03 6.18 10.16
C ILE A 24 -8.58 5.47 11.39
N GLU A 25 -9.85 5.71 11.69
CA GLU A 25 -10.55 5.19 12.87
C GLU A 25 -11.81 4.39 12.50
N THR A 26 -12.25 4.48 11.25
CA THR A 26 -13.48 3.85 10.75
C THR A 26 -13.27 3.27 9.35
N GLU A 27 -14.09 2.31 8.97
CA GLU A 27 -14.05 1.69 7.64
C GLU A 27 -14.35 2.71 6.54
N GLU A 28 -15.30 3.63 6.77
CA GLU A 28 -15.63 4.66 5.80
C GLU A 28 -14.48 5.65 5.58
N GLU A 29 -13.60 5.84 6.58
CA GLU A 29 -12.38 6.61 6.43
C GLU A 29 -11.33 5.84 5.64
N TYR A 30 -11.21 4.53 5.89
CA TYR A 30 -10.33 3.63 5.15
C TYR A 30 -10.66 3.64 3.66
N ASP A 31 -11.93 3.40 3.31
CA ASP A 31 -12.41 3.37 1.93
C ASP A 31 -12.13 4.68 1.18
N ARG A 32 -12.34 5.82 1.85
CA ARG A 32 -12.02 7.14 1.26
C ARG A 32 -10.52 7.30 1.00
N MET A 33 -9.69 6.82 1.91
CA MET A 33 -8.23 6.87 1.79
C MET A 33 -7.74 6.00 0.63
N VAL A 34 -8.27 4.77 0.52
CA VAL A 34 -7.99 3.83 -0.57
C VAL A 34 -8.40 4.43 -1.92
N ALA A 35 -9.61 4.97 -2.02
CA ALA A 35 -10.08 5.62 -3.24
C ALA A 35 -9.18 6.80 -3.66
N ALA A 36 -8.65 7.56 -2.70
CA ALA A 36 -7.72 8.65 -2.97
C ALA A 36 -6.36 8.13 -3.48
N VAL A 37 -5.84 7.05 -2.90
CA VAL A 37 -4.63 6.34 -3.38
C VAL A 37 -4.81 5.89 -4.81
N GLU A 38 -5.92 5.20 -5.13
CA GLU A 38 -6.21 4.73 -6.49
C GLU A 38 -6.25 5.89 -7.49
N GLN A 39 -6.90 7.00 -7.15
CA GLN A 39 -6.95 8.19 -8.00
C GLN A 39 -5.56 8.80 -8.26
N LEU A 40 -4.67 8.79 -7.27
CA LEU A 40 -3.29 9.26 -7.43
C LEU A 40 -2.49 8.29 -8.30
N MET A 41 -2.62 6.98 -8.09
CA MET A 41 -1.91 5.95 -8.87
C MET A 41 -2.35 5.94 -10.33
N ASN A 42 -3.64 6.16 -10.61
CA ASN A 42 -4.19 6.20 -11.97
C ASN A 42 -3.60 7.30 -12.86
N LYS A 43 -2.92 8.31 -12.28
CA LYS A 43 -2.19 9.32 -13.06
C LYS A 43 -0.92 8.77 -13.71
N GLY A 44 -0.35 7.70 -13.15
CA GLY A 44 0.95 7.15 -13.51
C GLY A 44 2.12 7.95 -12.91
N GLU A 45 3.20 7.24 -12.56
CA GLU A 45 4.36 7.81 -11.84
C GLU A 45 4.99 9.00 -12.57
N GLU A 46 5.04 8.97 -13.91
CA GLU A 46 5.63 10.04 -14.72
C GLU A 46 4.85 11.35 -14.68
N ASN A 47 3.56 11.30 -14.31
CA ASN A 47 2.68 12.47 -14.28
C ASN A 47 2.40 12.99 -12.86
N GLN A 48 2.91 12.32 -11.83
CA GLN A 48 2.72 12.74 -10.44
C GLN A 48 3.65 13.90 -10.10
N SER A 49 3.12 14.93 -9.45
CA SER A 49 3.97 15.93 -8.81
C SER A 49 4.65 15.35 -7.58
N ALA A 50 5.77 15.97 -7.14
CA ALA A 50 6.45 15.57 -5.91
C ALA A 50 5.52 15.57 -4.68
N GLU A 51 4.57 16.52 -4.62
CA GLU A 51 3.59 16.60 -3.54
C GLU A 51 2.54 15.49 -3.62
N GLU A 52 2.17 15.05 -4.83
CA GLU A 52 1.25 13.92 -5.04
C GLU A 52 1.90 12.61 -4.65
N SER A 53 3.16 12.38 -5.02
CA SER A 53 3.91 11.20 -4.59
C SER A 53 4.14 11.17 -3.08
N ALA A 54 4.48 12.31 -2.47
CA ALA A 54 4.60 12.41 -1.01
C ALA A 54 3.26 12.17 -0.29
N LEU A 55 2.15 12.64 -0.86
CA LEU A 55 0.82 12.38 -0.32
C LEU A 55 0.47 10.90 -0.47
N LEU A 56 0.71 10.29 -1.63
CA LEU A 56 0.49 8.87 -1.88
C LEU A 56 1.20 7.99 -0.84
N GLU A 57 2.47 8.26 -0.57
CA GLU A 57 3.24 7.58 0.47
C GLU A 57 2.62 7.76 1.86
N THR A 58 2.20 8.99 2.19
CA THR A 58 1.53 9.28 3.48
C THR A 58 0.23 8.47 3.63
N LEU A 59 -0.60 8.42 2.59
CA LEU A 59 -1.87 7.70 2.61
C LEU A 59 -1.65 6.18 2.74
N ALA A 60 -0.67 5.63 2.01
CA ALA A 60 -0.33 4.22 2.07
C ALA A 60 0.10 3.78 3.48
N ILE A 61 0.91 4.59 4.17
CA ILE A 61 1.31 4.33 5.56
C ILE A 61 0.10 4.32 6.50
N LEU A 62 -0.84 5.24 6.32
CA LEU A 62 -2.03 5.34 7.17
C LEU A 62 -2.99 4.16 6.96
N ILE A 63 -3.16 3.72 5.71
CA ILE A 63 -3.93 2.52 5.33
C ILE A 63 -3.29 1.28 5.96
N GLN A 64 -1.98 1.09 5.76
CA GLN A 64 -1.25 -0.05 6.34
C GLN A 64 -1.40 -0.09 7.87
N ALA A 65 -1.25 1.05 8.55
CA ALA A 65 -1.41 1.12 10.00
C ALA A 65 -2.85 0.82 10.47
N TYR A 66 -3.87 1.06 9.63
CA TYR A 66 -5.23 0.64 9.91
C TYR A 66 -5.38 -0.88 9.73
N ASP A 67 -4.90 -1.43 8.61
CA ASP A 67 -4.97 -2.85 8.28
C ASP A 67 -4.27 -3.72 9.32
N GLU A 68 -3.08 -3.33 9.78
CA GLU A 68 -2.35 -4.07 10.82
C GLU A 68 -3.13 -4.17 12.14
N ARG A 69 -3.99 -3.19 12.44
CA ARG A 69 -4.80 -3.16 13.67
C ARG A 69 -6.14 -3.89 13.53
N HIS A 70 -6.76 -3.83 12.36
CA HIS A 70 -8.13 -4.34 12.15
C HIS A 70 -8.18 -5.67 11.40
N HIS A 71 -7.16 -5.95 10.59
CA HIS A 71 -7.02 -7.16 9.78
C HIS A 71 -5.63 -7.78 9.98
N PRO A 72 -5.26 -8.14 11.24
CA PRO A 72 -3.99 -8.81 11.49
C PRO A 72 -3.94 -10.12 10.71
N LEU A 73 -2.83 -10.35 10.00
CA LEU A 73 -2.60 -11.62 9.33
C LEU A 73 -2.58 -12.74 10.38
N PRO A 74 -3.28 -13.86 10.15
CA PRO A 74 -3.20 -15.00 11.05
C PRO A 74 -1.75 -15.50 11.10
N GLU A 75 -1.30 -15.92 12.28
CA GLU A 75 -0.04 -16.65 12.41
C GLU A 75 -0.19 -18.04 11.78
N THR A 76 0.02 -18.12 10.47
CA THR A 76 0.02 -19.38 9.73
C THR A 76 1.45 -19.91 9.64
N PRO A 77 1.71 -21.18 10.02
CA PRO A 77 3.02 -21.80 9.84
C PRO A 77 3.51 -21.64 8.39
N PRO A 78 4.81 -21.36 8.15
CA PRO A 78 5.33 -21.20 6.79
C PRO A 78 5.02 -22.38 5.86
N SER A 79 4.93 -23.60 6.41
CA SER A 79 4.53 -24.81 5.68
C SER A 79 3.09 -24.77 5.18
N GLU A 80 2.16 -24.24 5.98
CA GLU A 80 0.75 -24.14 5.61
C GLU A 80 0.53 -23.01 4.60
N MET A 81 1.22 -21.88 4.77
CA MET A 81 1.22 -20.80 3.78
C MET A 81 1.80 -21.28 2.44
N LEU A 82 2.91 -22.03 2.46
CA LEU A 82 3.49 -22.61 1.26
C LEU A 82 2.53 -23.59 0.59
N ALA A 83 1.88 -24.46 1.36
CA ALA A 83 0.88 -25.40 0.84
C ALA A 83 -0.29 -24.66 0.15
N TYR A 84 -0.82 -23.61 0.79
CA TYR A 84 -1.87 -22.77 0.22
C TYR A 84 -1.44 -22.07 -1.08
N LEU A 85 -0.23 -21.52 -1.12
CA LEU A 85 0.33 -20.89 -2.32
C LEU A 85 0.54 -21.91 -3.44
N MET A 86 0.97 -23.13 -3.13
CA MET A 86 1.13 -24.21 -4.09
C MET A 86 -0.23 -24.65 -4.66
N GLU A 87 -1.25 -24.80 -3.81
CA GLU A 87 -2.61 -25.16 -4.21
C GLU A 87 -3.25 -24.08 -5.11
N SER A 88 -3.21 -22.82 -4.68
CA SER A 88 -3.79 -21.69 -5.42
C SER A 88 -3.05 -21.33 -6.72
N SER A 89 -1.74 -21.59 -6.80
CA SER A 89 -0.94 -21.37 -8.00
C SER A 89 -0.84 -22.59 -8.93
N GLY A 90 -1.38 -23.74 -8.52
CA GLY A 90 -1.30 -25.00 -9.27
C GLY A 90 0.13 -25.56 -9.41
N ARG A 91 1.05 -25.14 -8.54
CA ARG A 91 2.47 -25.54 -8.58
C ARG A 91 2.70 -26.77 -7.71
N ALA A 92 3.46 -27.73 -8.24
CA ALA A 92 3.87 -28.91 -7.51
C ALA A 92 5.22 -28.70 -6.81
N THR A 93 5.53 -29.52 -5.79
CA THR A 93 6.80 -29.45 -5.03
C THR A 93 8.02 -29.52 -5.94
N LYS A 94 7.92 -30.28 -7.05
CA LYS A 94 8.98 -30.40 -8.06
C LYS A 94 9.35 -29.07 -8.72
N ASP A 95 8.40 -28.13 -8.80
CA ASP A 95 8.59 -26.82 -9.45
C ASP A 95 9.34 -25.86 -8.52
N LEU A 96 9.45 -26.19 -7.23
CA LEU A 96 10.21 -25.45 -6.23
C LEU A 96 11.66 -25.95 -6.08
N LEU A 97 11.95 -27.19 -6.51
CA LEU A 97 13.30 -27.77 -6.43
C LEU A 97 14.42 -26.88 -7.01
N PRO A 98 14.23 -26.19 -8.15
CA PRO A 98 15.27 -25.32 -8.72
C PRO A 98 15.65 -24.12 -7.84
N ILE A 99 14.83 -23.77 -6.85
CA ILE A 99 15.07 -22.65 -5.92
C ILE A 99 15.93 -23.09 -4.74
N PHE A 100 15.85 -24.36 -4.35
CA PHE A 100 16.51 -24.87 -3.13
C PHE A 100 17.87 -25.54 -3.37
N GLY A 101 18.26 -25.74 -4.63
CA GLY A 101 19.56 -26.31 -5.02
C GLY A 101 19.53 -27.83 -5.11
#